data_AF-A0A563W4Q0-F1
#
_entry.id   AF-A0A563W4Q0-F1
#
_cell.length_a   1.000
_cell.length_b   1.000
_cell.length_c   1.000
_cell.angle_alpha   90.00
_cell.angle_beta   90.00
_cell.angle_gamma   90.00
#
_symmetry.space_group_name_H-M   'P 1'
#
loop_
_entity.id
_entity.type
_entity.pdbx_description
1 polymer ?
#
loop_
_entity_poly.entity_id
_entity_poly.type
_entity_poly.pdbx_seq_one_letter_code
_entity_poly.pdbx_strand_id
1 'polypeptide(L)'
;MTIEQYRPTILKTLQVYIATPHKYQNIKSQLIVSEDRNDYLIMTYGVHNTESIHKCIFHLQIKDSKIVILRDNTESGIFDKLLNAGLNSDRLIYPDLSQDEIKDFDLTVSLEKVYEEHKSLFEVKANFTKAIKPDATGAELVQLAKIEHEYINCAIAQHPNSRFA
;
A
#
# COMPACT_ATOMS: atom_id res chain seq x y z
N MET A 1 18.39 7.52 14.04
CA MET A 1 17.67 6.25 14.29
C MET A 1 17.71 5.41 13.02
N THR A 2 17.73 4.09 13.15
CA THR A 2 17.59 3.16 12.01
C THR A 2 16.11 2.97 11.66
N ILE A 3 15.82 2.40 10.49
CA ILE A 3 14.44 2.03 10.12
C ILE A 3 13.83 1.07 11.14
N GLU A 4 14.60 0.10 11.64
CA GLU A 4 14.16 -0.81 12.71
C GLU A 4 13.70 -0.07 13.96
N GLN A 5 14.36 1.04 14.29
CA GLN A 5 13.99 1.88 15.43
C GLN A 5 12.77 2.76 15.14
N TYR A 6 12.46 3.06 13.86
CA TYR A 6 11.28 3.84 13.50
C TYR A 6 9.99 3.03 13.49
N ARG A 7 10.01 1.74 13.12
CA ARG A 7 8.81 0.89 13.13
C ARG A 7 7.99 0.94 14.43
N PRO A 8 8.58 0.78 15.64
CA PRO A 8 7.81 0.90 16.88
C PRO A 8 7.30 2.32 17.13
N THR A 9 8.07 3.35 16.74
CA THR A 9 7.65 4.75 16.87
C THR A 9 6.46 5.06 15.95
N ILE A 10 6.52 4.63 14.68
CA ILE A 10 5.42 4.75 13.71
C ILE A 10 4.18 4.06 14.27
N LEU A 11 4.30 2.78 14.65
CA LEU A 11 3.19 2.00 15.18
C LEU A 11 2.53 2.71 16.38
N LYS A 12 3.32 3.17 17.34
CA LYS A 12 2.82 3.87 18.53
C LYS A 12 2.12 5.18 18.16
N THR A 13 2.71 5.98 17.27
CA THR A 13 2.11 7.25 16.82
C THR A 13 0.75 7.02 16.15
N LEU A 14 0.66 6.00 15.28
CA LEU A 14 -0.60 5.66 14.60
C LEU A 14 -1.65 5.08 15.58
N GLN A 15 -1.23 4.26 16.54
CA GLN A 15 -2.10 3.76 17.61
C GLN A 15 -2.68 4.89 18.46
N VAL A 16 -1.85 5.87 18.84
CA VAL A 16 -2.31 7.06 19.58
C VAL A 16 -3.29 7.87 18.73
N TYR A 17 -3.02 8.01 17.43
CA TYR A 17 -3.93 8.70 16.52
C TYR A 17 -5.31 8.04 16.49
N ILE A 18 -5.39 6.72 16.23
CA ILE A 18 -6.69 6.03 16.11
C ILE A 18 -7.43 5.84 17.45
N ALA A 19 -6.73 5.99 18.58
CA ALA A 19 -7.35 5.99 19.90
C ALA A 19 -8.16 7.26 20.18
N THR A 20 -7.94 8.33 19.40
CA THR A 20 -8.75 9.56 19.50
C THR A 20 -10.13 9.30 18.90
N PRO A 21 -11.23 9.47 19.66
CA PRO A 21 -12.57 9.24 19.14
C PRO A 21 -12.86 10.12 17.93
N HIS A 22 -13.44 9.52 16.88
CA HIS A 22 -13.97 10.30 15.77
C HIS A 22 -15.10 11.22 16.27
N LYS A 23 -15.21 12.40 15.65
CA LYS A 23 -16.31 13.34 15.89
C LYS A 23 -17.69 12.67 15.74
N TYR A 24 -17.79 11.69 14.85
CA TYR A 24 -19.01 10.91 14.60
C TYR A 24 -18.89 9.53 15.23
N GLN A 25 -19.77 9.22 16.20
CA GLN A 25 -19.73 7.97 16.97
C GLN A 25 -19.88 6.70 16.12
N ASN A 26 -20.54 6.81 14.96
CA ASN A 26 -20.76 5.68 14.05
C ASN A 26 -19.60 5.43 13.09
N ILE A 27 -18.54 6.25 13.14
CA ILE A 27 -17.33 6.09 12.34
C ILE A 27 -16.20 5.59 13.24
N LYS A 28 -15.56 4.51 12.81
CA LYS A 28 -14.44 3.88 13.51
C LYS A 28 -13.18 3.97 12.66
N SER A 29 -12.04 4.02 13.33
CA SER A 29 -10.72 3.92 12.71
C SER A 29 -10.07 2.60 13.08
N GLN A 30 -9.41 1.96 12.12
CA GLN A 30 -8.63 0.75 12.34
C GLN A 30 -7.27 0.87 11.67
N LEU A 31 -6.24 0.54 12.43
CA LEU A 31 -4.88 0.43 11.94
C LEU A 31 -4.67 -0.99 11.39
N ILE A 32 -4.19 -1.07 10.16
CA ILE A 32 -3.78 -2.30 9.49
C ILE A 32 -2.28 -2.21 9.26
N VAL A 33 -1.56 -3.25 9.64
CA VAL A 33 -0.11 -3.33 9.48
C VAL A 33 0.19 -4.62 8.74
N SER A 34 0.97 -4.49 7.67
CA SER A 34 1.52 -5.64 6.92
C SER A 34 2.41 -6.52 7.81
N GLU A 35 2.52 -7.80 7.45
CA GLU A 35 3.32 -8.77 8.23
C GLU A 35 4.80 -8.38 8.29
N ASP A 36 5.34 -7.85 7.20
CA ASP A 36 6.72 -7.34 7.11
C ASP A 36 6.93 -6.00 7.83
N ARG A 37 5.84 -5.39 8.34
CA ARG A 37 5.82 -4.09 9.00
C ARG A 37 6.41 -2.95 8.15
N ASN A 38 6.18 -2.99 6.85
CA ASN A 38 6.58 -1.92 5.94
C ASN A 38 5.39 -1.06 5.51
N ASP A 39 4.19 -1.62 5.42
CA ASP A 39 2.96 -0.86 5.16
C ASP A 39 2.12 -0.69 6.43
N TYR A 40 1.66 0.55 6.62
CA TYR A 40 0.79 0.98 7.71
C TYR A 40 -0.38 1.78 7.15
N LEU A 41 -1.59 1.26 7.31
CA LEU A 41 -2.82 1.87 6.78
C LEU A 41 -3.77 2.21 7.93
N ILE A 42 -4.40 3.37 7.87
CA ILE A 42 -5.57 3.67 8.70
C ILE A 42 -6.80 3.69 7.81
N MET A 43 -7.70 2.75 8.09
CA MET A 43 -9.02 2.66 7.48
C MET A 43 -10.03 3.32 8.39
N THR A 44 -10.90 4.15 7.82
CA THR A 44 -12.14 4.59 8.47
C THR A 44 -13.32 3.86 7.88
N TYR A 45 -14.23 3.40 8.74
CA TYR A 45 -15.44 2.73 8.29
C TYR A 45 -16.63 3.00 9.21
N GLY A 46 -17.84 2.87 8.65
CA GLY A 46 -19.09 3.04 9.37
C GLY A 46 -20.17 3.67 8.50
N VAL A 47 -21.16 4.28 9.15
CA VAL A 47 -22.25 4.98 8.45
C VAL A 47 -22.38 6.38 9.02
N HIS A 48 -22.40 7.39 8.15
CA HIS A 48 -22.70 8.77 8.52
C HIS A 48 -23.89 9.25 7.69
N ASN A 49 -24.97 9.66 8.35
CA ASN A 49 -26.26 9.94 7.72
C ASN A 49 -26.75 8.74 6.89
N THR A 50 -26.80 8.88 5.56
CA THR A 50 -27.19 7.84 4.61
C THR A 50 -26.00 7.28 3.82
N GLU A 51 -24.77 7.71 4.13
CA GLU A 51 -23.57 7.32 3.41
C GLU A 51 -22.77 6.27 4.19
N SER A 52 -22.44 5.17 3.52
CA SER A 52 -21.46 4.21 4.01
C SER A 52 -20.06 4.77 3.81
N ILE A 53 -19.31 4.86 4.89
CA ILE A 53 -17.90 5.23 4.87
C ILE A 53 -17.09 3.95 4.92
N HIS A 54 -16.17 3.79 3.97
CA HIS A 54 -15.16 2.74 3.97
C HIS A 54 -13.96 3.27 3.15
N LYS A 55 -13.01 3.92 3.82
CA LYS A 55 -11.95 4.70 3.15
C LYS A 55 -10.62 4.59 3.87
N CYS A 56 -9.54 4.41 3.12
CA CYS A 56 -8.17 4.61 3.60
C CYS A 56 -7.92 6.12 3.76
N ILE A 57 -7.60 6.56 4.97
CA ILE A 57 -7.34 7.97 5.29
C ILE A 57 -5.86 8.27 5.51
N PHE A 58 -5.05 7.26 5.80
CA PHE A 58 -3.61 7.38 5.94
C PHE A 58 -2.95 6.11 5.42
N HIS A 59 -1.89 6.25 4.63
CA HIS A 59 -1.08 5.14 4.15
C HIS A 59 0.39 5.56 4.15
N LEU A 60 1.19 4.85 4.92
CA LEU A 60 2.64 4.97 4.97
C LEU A 60 3.26 3.66 4.51
N GLN A 61 4.31 3.77 3.70
CA GLN A 61 5.14 2.65 3.28
C GLN A 61 6.61 2.92 3.63
N ILE A 62 7.31 1.89 4.10
CA ILE A 62 8.76 1.89 4.28
C ILE A 62 9.39 1.18 3.08
N LYS A 63 10.16 1.92 2.28
CA LYS A 63 10.84 1.42 1.08
C LYS A 63 12.22 2.05 0.94
N ASP A 64 13.23 1.26 0.59
CA ASP A 64 14.62 1.72 0.39
C ASP A 64 15.18 2.59 1.53
N SER A 65 14.87 2.21 2.77
CA SER A 65 15.20 2.96 3.98
C SER A 65 14.58 4.37 4.09
N LYS A 66 13.57 4.66 3.29
CA LYS A 66 12.72 5.84 3.34
C LYS A 66 11.34 5.49 3.87
N ILE A 67 10.68 6.50 4.41
CA ILE A 67 9.31 6.45 4.92
C ILE A 67 8.48 7.34 4.01
N VAL A 68 7.69 6.71 3.16
CA VAL A 68 6.90 7.36 2.12
C VAL A 68 5.46 7.46 2.59
N ILE A 69 4.95 8.68 2.72
CA ILE A 69 3.52 8.90 3.02
C ILE A 69 2.74 8.94 1.71
N LEU A 70 2.19 7.79 1.34
CA LEU A 70 1.38 7.61 0.12
C LEU A 70 0.04 8.36 0.22
N ARG A 71 -0.49 8.52 1.44
CA ARG A 71 -1.73 9.27 1.70
C ARG A 71 -1.71 9.83 3.12
N ASP A 72 -2.06 11.11 3.27
CA ASP A 72 -2.40 11.72 4.55
C ASP A 72 -3.61 12.65 4.41
N ASN A 73 -4.81 12.10 4.67
CA ASN A 73 -6.07 12.83 4.71
C ASN A 73 -6.55 13.01 6.16
N THR A 74 -5.61 13.14 7.10
CA THR A 74 -5.90 13.24 8.53
C THR A 74 -6.09 14.70 8.94
N GLU A 75 -7.05 14.97 9.82
CA GLU A 75 -7.40 16.35 10.22
C GLU A 75 -6.28 17.06 10.98
N SER A 76 -5.44 16.32 11.71
CA SER A 76 -4.35 16.87 12.54
C SER A 76 -2.95 16.59 12.00
N GLY A 77 -2.84 16.08 10.76
CA GLY A 77 -1.58 15.74 10.10
C GLY A 77 -0.76 14.69 10.85
N ILE A 78 -0.74 13.44 10.38
CA ILE A 78 0.12 12.41 10.99
C ILE A 78 1.59 12.67 10.68
N PHE A 79 1.89 13.30 9.54
CA PHE A 79 3.24 13.74 9.18
C PHE A 79 3.95 14.49 10.32
N ASP A 80 3.32 15.53 10.88
CA ASP A 80 3.93 16.34 11.95
C ASP A 80 4.06 15.55 13.26
N LYS A 81 3.11 14.66 13.56
CA LYS A 81 3.18 13.79 14.74
C LYS A 81 4.36 12.84 14.66
N LEU A 82 4.65 12.33 13.46
CA LEU A 82 5.79 11.46 13.20
C LEU A 82 7.12 12.21 13.38
N LEU A 83 7.25 13.43 12.84
CA LEU A 83 8.43 14.28 13.07
C LEU A 83 8.64 14.57 14.56
N ASN A 84 7.57 14.98 15.27
CA ASN A 84 7.62 15.26 16.70
C ASN A 84 7.94 14.01 17.54
N ALA A 85 7.63 12.82 17.04
CA ALA A 85 7.99 11.55 17.67
C ALA A 85 9.46 11.13 17.43
N GLY A 86 10.25 11.96 16.74
CA GLY A 86 11.69 11.76 16.51
C GLY A 86 12.04 11.13 15.17
N LEU A 87 11.11 11.05 14.22
CA LEU A 87 11.47 10.68 12.84
C LEU A 87 12.27 11.80 12.18
N ASN A 88 13.30 11.43 11.44
CA ASN A 88 14.12 12.41 10.73
C ASN A 88 13.43 12.83 9.43
N SER A 89 13.37 14.14 9.18
CA SER A 89 12.73 14.72 8.01
C SER A 89 13.43 14.37 6.69
N ASP A 90 14.70 13.98 6.73
CA ASP A 90 15.46 13.49 5.56
C ASP A 90 14.93 12.15 5.01
N ARG A 91 14.22 11.39 5.84
CA ARG A 91 13.69 10.05 5.52
C ARG A 91 12.19 10.03 5.38
N LEU A 92 11.49 11.05 5.87
CA LEU A 92 10.03 11.17 5.78
C LEU A 92 9.67 12.03 4.57
N ILE A 93 9.10 11.41 3.54
CA ILE A 93 8.84 12.08 2.26
C ILE A 93 7.41 11.83 1.78
N TYR A 94 6.93 12.72 0.90
CA TYR A 94 5.79 12.45 0.04
C TYR A 94 6.29 11.91 -1.32
N PRO A 95 5.48 11.10 -2.02
CA PRO A 95 5.78 10.65 -3.38
C PRO A 95 5.99 11.81 -4.34
N ASP A 96 6.91 11.64 -5.28
CA ASP A 96 7.04 12.55 -6.41
C ASP A 96 6.01 12.14 -7.46
N LEU A 97 4.99 12.99 -7.67
CA LEU A 97 3.90 12.71 -8.61
C LEU A 97 4.28 13.03 -10.08
N SER A 98 5.54 13.38 -10.36
CA SER A 98 6.00 13.72 -11.71
C SER A 98 6.37 12.49 -12.55
N GLN A 99 5.33 11.82 -13.10
CA GLN A 99 5.37 10.79 -14.15
C GLN A 99 6.15 9.48 -13.82
N ASP A 100 5.63 8.36 -14.33
CA ASP A 100 6.12 6.97 -14.19
C ASP A 100 5.93 6.22 -12.85
N GLU A 101 5.90 6.87 -11.67
CA GLU A 101 5.64 6.16 -10.38
C GLU A 101 4.14 5.87 -10.12
N ILE A 102 3.24 6.47 -10.90
CA ILE A 102 1.77 6.39 -10.71
C ILE A 102 1.21 4.97 -10.98
N LYS A 103 1.98 4.07 -11.61
CA LYS A 103 1.52 2.69 -11.90
C LYS A 103 1.39 1.81 -10.65
N ASP A 104 1.99 2.22 -9.53
CA ASP A 104 2.06 1.45 -8.28
C ASP A 104 1.09 1.94 -7.19
N PHE A 105 0.26 2.95 -7.48
CA PHE A 105 -0.68 3.56 -6.55
C PHE A 105 -2.11 3.01 -6.67
N ASP A 106 -2.27 1.75 -7.10
CA ASP A 106 -3.45 1.01 -6.69
C ASP A 106 -3.32 0.83 -5.17
N LEU A 107 -4.06 1.63 -4.39
CA LEU A 107 -3.86 1.88 -2.95
C LEU A 107 -4.08 0.65 -2.05
N THR A 108 -4.18 -0.53 -2.64
CA THR A 108 -4.56 -1.80 -2.05
C THR A 108 -3.38 -2.77 -1.99
N VAL A 109 -2.59 -2.92 -3.06
CA VAL A 109 -1.45 -3.85 -3.13
C VAL A 109 -0.34 -3.26 -4.01
N SER A 110 0.90 -3.18 -3.52
CA SER A 110 2.05 -2.74 -4.34
C SER A 110 2.42 -3.79 -5.39
N LEU A 111 2.56 -3.39 -6.66
CA LEU A 111 3.03 -4.26 -7.74
C LEU A 111 4.42 -4.81 -7.46
N GLU A 112 5.30 -4.00 -6.88
CA GLU A 112 6.62 -4.46 -6.47
C GLU A 112 6.53 -5.68 -5.54
N LYS A 113 5.66 -5.62 -4.52
CA LYS A 113 5.45 -6.76 -3.61
C LYS A 113 4.90 -7.97 -4.32
N VAL A 114 3.90 -7.77 -5.19
CA VAL A 114 3.37 -8.85 -6.04
C VAL A 114 4.49 -9.51 -6.84
N TYR A 115 5.34 -8.71 -7.47
CA TYR A 115 6.44 -9.23 -8.26
C TYR A 115 7.50 -9.95 -7.44
N GLU A 116 7.82 -9.49 -6.23
CA GLU A 116 8.81 -10.15 -5.37
C GLU A 116 8.27 -11.47 -4.82
N GLU A 117 7.02 -11.51 -4.36
CA GLU A 117 6.37 -12.72 -3.85
C GLU A 117 6.18 -13.78 -4.95
N HIS A 118 5.86 -13.34 -6.17
CA HIS A 118 5.61 -14.22 -7.32
C HIS A 118 6.74 -14.19 -8.35
N LYS A 119 7.97 -13.82 -7.96
CA LYS A 119 9.10 -13.59 -8.88
C LYS A 119 9.38 -14.72 -9.86
N SER A 120 9.06 -15.97 -9.49
CA SER A 120 9.20 -17.13 -10.37
C SER A 120 8.29 -17.09 -11.59
N LEU A 121 7.19 -16.34 -11.54
CA LEU A 121 6.18 -16.20 -12.59
C LEU A 121 6.44 -15.01 -13.51
N PHE A 122 7.42 -14.15 -13.19
CA PHE A 122 7.72 -12.95 -13.95
C PHE A 122 9.10 -13.02 -14.61
N GLU A 123 9.24 -12.34 -15.75
CA GLU A 123 10.51 -12.04 -16.41
C GLU A 123 10.68 -10.53 -16.53
N VAL A 124 11.94 -10.07 -16.49
CA VAL A 124 12.29 -8.66 -16.70
C VAL A 124 12.64 -8.47 -18.18
N LYS A 125 11.90 -7.60 -18.87
CA LYS A 125 12.16 -7.24 -20.27
C LYS A 125 13.21 -6.13 -20.37
N ALA A 126 13.71 -5.88 -21.60
CA ALA A 126 14.79 -4.93 -21.88
C ALA A 126 14.54 -3.47 -21.41
N ASN A 127 13.28 -3.09 -21.21
CA ASN A 127 12.85 -1.79 -20.67
C ASN A 127 12.53 -1.84 -19.16
N PHE A 128 13.02 -2.84 -18.44
CA PHE A 128 12.74 -3.09 -17.02
C PHE A 128 11.26 -3.31 -16.67
N THR A 129 10.39 -3.54 -17.66
CA THR A 129 9.03 -3.98 -17.36
C THR A 129 9.04 -5.45 -16.93
N LYS A 130 8.40 -5.72 -15.79
CA LYS A 130 8.13 -7.07 -15.31
C LYS A 130 6.86 -7.58 -16.03
N ALA A 131 6.96 -8.71 -16.73
CA ALA A 131 5.87 -9.34 -17.46
C ALA A 131 5.69 -10.79 -17.00
N ILE A 132 4.46 -11.30 -17.02
CA ILE A 132 4.20 -12.72 -16.75
C ILE A 132 4.94 -13.54 -17.82
N LYS A 133 5.65 -14.57 -17.39
CA LYS A 133 6.41 -15.44 -18.30
C LYS A 133 5.47 -16.07 -19.34
N PRO A 134 5.87 -16.15 -20.61
CA PRO A 134 5.01 -16.67 -21.68
C PRO A 134 4.62 -18.15 -21.50
N ASP A 135 5.39 -18.91 -20.73
CA ASP A 135 5.14 -20.31 -20.39
C ASP A 135 4.33 -20.51 -19.10
N ALA A 136 3.87 -19.43 -18.45
CA ALA A 136 3.02 -19.52 -17.25
C ALA A 136 1.75 -20.33 -17.54
N THR A 137 1.50 -21.33 -16.70
CA THR A 137 0.38 -22.26 -16.80
C THR A 137 -0.92 -21.61 -16.37
N GLY A 138 -2.06 -22.18 -16.80
CA GLY A 138 -3.37 -21.71 -16.35
C GLY A 138 -3.56 -21.74 -14.83
N ALA A 139 -2.91 -22.67 -14.11
CA ALA A 139 -2.97 -22.73 -12.65
C ALA A 139 -2.21 -21.57 -11.98
N GLU A 140 -1.05 -21.19 -12.53
CA GLU A 140 -0.26 -20.05 -12.06
C GLU A 140 -0.99 -18.72 -12.33
N LEU A 141 -1.67 -18.60 -13.48
CA LEU A 141 -2.51 -17.43 -13.76
C LEU A 141 -3.69 -17.33 -12.78
N VAL A 142 -4.33 -18.44 -12.41
CA VAL A 142 -5.38 -18.46 -11.37
C VAL A 142 -4.82 -18.07 -10.00
N GLN A 143 -3.58 -18.44 -9.68
CA GLN A 143 -2.93 -17.99 -8.46
C GLN A 143 -2.73 -16.47 -8.45
N LEU A 144 -2.23 -15.89 -9.54
CA LEU A 144 -2.06 -14.43 -9.66
C LEU A 144 -3.39 -13.67 -9.65
N ALA A 145 -4.45 -14.23 -10.23
CA ALA A 145 -5.78 -13.60 -10.24
C ALA A 145 -6.36 -13.38 -8.83
N LYS A 146 -5.95 -14.19 -7.84
CA LYS A 146 -6.39 -14.04 -6.43
C LYS A 146 -5.83 -12.80 -5.74
N ILE A 147 -4.85 -12.13 -6.33
CA ILE A 147 -4.26 -10.89 -5.81
C ILE A 147 -5.22 -9.72 -6.01
N GLU A 148 -6.17 -9.83 -6.95
CA GLU A 148 -7.18 -8.82 -7.26
C GLU A 148 -6.63 -7.43 -7.63
N HIS A 149 -5.37 -7.36 -8.05
CA HIS A 149 -4.74 -6.12 -8.51
C HIS A 149 -5.09 -5.84 -9.98
N GLU A 150 -5.52 -4.61 -10.30
CA GLU A 150 -6.02 -4.25 -11.65
C GLU A 150 -5.00 -4.52 -12.76
N TYR A 151 -3.78 -4.01 -12.62
CA TYR A 151 -2.70 -4.25 -13.59
C TYR A 151 -2.39 -5.74 -13.80
N ILE A 152 -2.36 -6.53 -12.73
CA ILE A 152 -2.11 -7.98 -12.81
C ILE A 152 -3.26 -8.68 -13.55
N ASN A 153 -4.51 -8.32 -13.25
CA ASN A 153 -5.68 -8.85 -13.93
C ASN A 153 -5.67 -8.50 -15.43
N CYS A 154 -5.30 -7.27 -15.79
CA CYS A 154 -5.09 -6.87 -17.18
C CYS A 154 -3.98 -7.67 -17.86
N ALA A 155 -2.84 -7.89 -17.19
CA ALA A 155 -1.74 -8.69 -17.71
C ALA A 155 -2.14 -10.16 -17.92
N ILE A 156 -2.92 -10.73 -16.99
CA ILE A 156 -3.48 -12.08 -17.13
C ILE A 156 -4.43 -12.14 -18.32
N ALA A 157 -5.35 -11.18 -18.47
CA ALA A 157 -6.32 -11.16 -19.57
C ALA A 157 -5.66 -11.11 -20.96
N GLN A 158 -4.45 -10.56 -21.05
CA GLN A 158 -3.66 -10.50 -22.28
C GLN A 158 -2.73 -11.71 -22.48
N HIS A 159 -2.66 -12.63 -21.51
CA HIS A 159 -1.74 -13.76 -21.55
C HIS A 159 -2.26 -14.87 -22.49
N PRO A 160 -1.41 -15.49 -23.34
CA PRO A 160 -1.83 -16.53 -24.30
C PRO A 160 -2.49 -17.76 -23.67
N ASN A 161 -2.09 -18.10 -22.44
CA ASN A 161 -2.64 -19.22 -21.67
C ASN A 161 -3.82 -18.83 -20.76
N SER A 162 -4.30 -17.58 -20.84
CA SER A 162 -5.49 -17.17 -20.09
C SER A 162 -6.74 -17.76 -20.71
N ARG A 163 -7.64 -18.29 -19.86
CA ARG A 163 -8.87 -18.97 -20.30
C ARG A 163 -10.02 -18.01 -20.66
N PHE A 164 -9.71 -16.75 -20.93
CA PHE A 164 -10.70 -15.72 -21.26
C PHE A 164 -10.54 -15.31 -22.74
N ALA A 165 -10.99 -16.21 -23.62
CA ALA A 165 -11.45 -15.87 -24.96
C ALA A 165 -12.92 -16.32 -25.08
#